data_AF-A0A7C1X7S8-F1
#
_entry.id   AF-A0A7C1X7S8-F1
#
_cell.length_a   1.000
_cell.length_b   1.000
_cell.length_c   1.000
_cell.angle_alpha   90.00
_cell.angle_beta   90.00
_cell.angle_gamma   90.00
#
_symmetry.space_group_name_H-M   'P 1'
#
loop_
_entity.id
_entity.type
_entity.pdbx_description
1 polymer ?
#
loop_
_entity_poly.entity_id
_entity_poly.type
_entity_poly.pdbx_seq_one_letter_code
_entity_poly.pdbx_strand_id
1 'polypeptide(L)'
;MDKTYRLTLNRWHKVAERLSRHANDISEEIRAGFNQTKVMGHLGEDQQLRLKAEGERLAALMPDLFDLQATIAQIRKALGSANEAAGISANLAELDMLNRQLRLMESLINGQEAELVAIDELPKLPVRVQEERGLFARPSTFGVRVMPDSALETYRQKLESVRSESFAVADRIAAKNREALPLSISEDIARLAGLAVSP
;
A
#
# COMPACT_ATOMS: atom_id res chain seq x y z
N MET A 1 3.76 16.95 28.86
CA MET A 1 4.14 18.16 28.08
C MET A 1 4.13 17.80 26.61
N ASP A 2 3.83 18.75 25.73
CA ASP A 2 3.86 18.52 24.28
C ASP A 2 5.23 18.85 23.71
N LYS A 3 5.69 18.03 22.77
CA LYS A 3 6.97 18.21 22.09
C LYS A 3 6.77 18.08 20.58
N THR A 4 7.39 18.99 19.84
CA THR A 4 7.37 18.95 18.37
C THR A 4 8.42 17.98 17.85
N TYR A 5 7.98 17.00 17.06
CA TYR A 5 8.83 16.08 16.32
C TYR A 5 8.79 16.42 14.84
N ARG A 6 9.94 16.34 14.16
CA ARG A 6 10.05 16.55 12.71
C ARG A 6 10.40 15.23 12.05
N LEU A 7 9.42 14.62 11.38
CA LEU A 7 9.58 13.33 10.71
C LEU A 7 9.10 13.42 9.25
N THR A 8 9.69 12.62 8.38
CA THR A 8 9.21 12.42 7.00
C THR A 8 7.78 11.85 7.00
N LEU A 9 7.01 12.08 5.94
CA LEU A 9 5.65 11.56 5.78
C LEU A 9 5.55 10.04 6.03
N ASN A 10 6.47 9.26 5.45
CA ASN A 10 6.54 7.80 5.66
C ASN A 10 6.75 7.39 7.12
N ARG A 11 7.53 8.17 7.89
CA ARG A 11 7.74 7.91 9.32
C ARG A 11 6.48 8.24 10.12
N TRP A 12 5.76 9.31 9.78
CA TRP A 12 4.49 9.63 10.41
C TRP A 12 3.41 8.58 10.16
N HIS A 13 3.36 7.99 8.96
CA HIS A 13 2.49 6.84 8.69
C HIS A 13 2.79 5.67 9.63
N LYS A 14 4.07 5.31 9.80
CA LYS A 14 4.48 4.24 10.72
C LYS A 14 4.16 4.56 12.19
N VAL A 15 4.30 5.82 12.59
CA VAL A 15 3.91 6.28 13.94
C VAL A 15 2.40 6.10 14.14
N ALA A 16 1.58 6.58 13.22
CA ALA A 16 0.13 6.44 13.29
C ALA A 16 -0.29 4.96 13.33
N GLU A 17 0.37 4.09 12.57
CA GLU A 17 0.12 2.65 12.57
C GLU A 17 0.41 2.02 13.94
N ARG A 18 1.57 2.32 14.54
CA ARG A 18 1.94 1.81 15.89
C ARG A 18 0.97 2.28 16.96
N LEU A 19 0.62 3.57 16.95
CA LEU A 19 -0.38 4.11 17.88
C LEU A 19 -1.75 3.47 17.67
N SER A 20 -2.15 3.21 16.42
CA SER A 20 -3.42 2.51 16.13
C SER A 20 -3.45 1.09 16.70
N ARG A 21 -2.33 0.36 16.62
CA ARG A 21 -2.22 -0.97 17.24
C ARG A 21 -2.39 -0.89 18.76
N HIS A 22 -1.68 0.03 19.40
CA HIS A 22 -1.78 0.21 20.85
C HIS A 22 -3.19 0.64 21.31
N ALA A 23 -3.83 1.55 20.56
CA ALA A 23 -5.22 1.93 20.83
C ALA A 23 -6.20 0.76 20.68
N ASN A 24 -5.98 -0.14 19.71
CA ASN A 24 -6.79 -1.35 19.56
C ASN A 24 -6.58 -2.31 20.73
N ASP A 25 -5.33 -2.48 21.20
CA ASP A 25 -5.02 -3.34 22.35
C ASP A 25 -5.76 -2.85 23.61
N ILE A 26 -5.68 -1.54 23.92
CA ILE A 26 -6.41 -0.93 25.04
C ILE A 26 -7.92 -1.08 24.85
N SER A 27 -8.44 -0.84 23.64
CA SER A 27 -9.87 -0.95 23.35
C SER A 27 -10.39 -2.38 23.56
N GLU A 28 -9.64 -3.40 23.16
CA GLU A 28 -10.03 -4.80 23.37
C GLU A 28 -9.91 -5.20 24.85
N GLU A 29 -8.90 -4.71 25.58
CA GLU A 29 -8.77 -4.91 27.02
C GLU A 29 -9.97 -4.34 27.79
N ILE A 30 -10.33 -3.08 27.52
CA ILE A 30 -11.49 -2.41 28.12
C ILE A 30 -12.77 -3.15 27.77
N ARG A 31 -12.95 -3.55 26.50
CA ARG A 31 -14.14 -4.28 26.06
C ARG A 31 -14.25 -5.64 26.73
N ALA A 32 -13.16 -6.39 26.84
CA ALA A 32 -13.14 -7.68 27.51
C ALA A 32 -13.49 -7.53 29.00
N GLY A 33 -12.85 -6.57 29.68
CA GLY A 33 -13.08 -6.33 31.10
C GLY A 33 -14.50 -5.85 31.42
N PHE A 34 -15.02 -4.85 30.71
CA PHE A 34 -16.35 -4.31 30.99
C PHE A 34 -17.50 -5.18 30.51
N ASN A 35 -17.37 -5.84 29.35
CA ASN A 35 -18.51 -6.51 28.71
C ASN A 35 -18.44 -8.04 28.78
N GLN A 36 -17.29 -8.63 29.12
CA GLN A 36 -17.09 -10.08 29.05
C GLN A 36 -16.68 -10.71 30.39
N THR A 37 -16.57 -9.93 31.46
CA THR A 37 -16.34 -10.45 32.81
C THR A 37 -17.55 -11.28 33.27
N LYS A 38 -17.31 -12.54 33.65
CA LYS A 38 -18.32 -13.48 34.13
C LYS A 38 -17.98 -13.95 35.53
N VAL A 39 -18.98 -14.00 36.39
CA VAL A 39 -18.85 -14.39 37.80
C VAL A 39 -19.99 -15.32 38.20
N MET A 40 -19.76 -16.16 39.22
CA MET A 40 -20.82 -16.95 39.83
C MET A 40 -21.70 -16.08 40.74
N GLY A 41 -22.95 -16.49 40.97
CA GLY A 41 -23.97 -15.67 41.66
C GLY A 41 -23.68 -15.33 43.13
N HIS A 42 -22.64 -15.92 43.74
CA HIS A 42 -22.19 -15.58 45.08
C HIS A 42 -20.66 -15.40 45.08
N LEU A 43 -20.19 -14.19 45.35
CA LEU A 43 -18.78 -13.82 45.40
C LEU A 43 -18.38 -13.51 46.83
N GLY A 44 -17.24 -14.07 47.28
CA GLY A 44 -16.61 -13.67 48.53
C GLY A 44 -16.08 -12.23 48.47
N GLU A 45 -15.89 -11.59 49.62
CA GLU A 45 -15.46 -10.17 49.73
C GLU A 45 -14.17 -9.88 48.92
N ASP A 46 -13.19 -10.79 48.96
CA ASP A 46 -11.93 -10.66 48.20
C ASP A 46 -12.11 -10.64 46.69
N GLN A 47 -13.12 -11.35 46.17
CA GLN A 47 -13.43 -11.35 44.73
C GLN A 47 -14.14 -10.06 44.34
N GLN A 48 -15.04 -9.56 45.19
CA GLN A 48 -15.70 -8.28 44.98
C GLN A 48 -14.71 -7.11 44.98
N LEU A 49 -13.76 -7.09 45.91
CA LEU A 49 -12.70 -6.08 45.96
C LEU A 49 -11.82 -6.10 44.70
N ARG A 50 -11.43 -7.29 44.22
CA ARG A 50 -10.66 -7.42 42.97
C ARG A 50 -11.40 -6.90 41.75
N LEU A 51 -12.70 -7.19 41.63
CA LEU A 51 -13.51 -6.70 40.52
C LEU A 51 -13.69 -5.18 40.55
N LYS A 52 -13.83 -4.58 41.74
CA LYS A 52 -13.88 -3.12 41.89
C LYS A 52 -12.56 -2.47 41.46
N ALA A 53 -11.43 -2.99 41.96
CA ALA A 53 -10.11 -2.50 41.59
C ALA A 53 -9.83 -2.63 40.08
N GLU A 54 -10.26 -3.75 39.48
CA GLU A 54 -10.15 -3.94 38.04
C GLU A 54 -11.05 -2.98 37.25
N GLY A 55 -12.28 -2.74 37.72
CA GLY A 55 -13.17 -1.75 37.11
C GLY A 55 -12.60 -0.34 37.13
N GLU A 56 -12.01 0.08 38.27
CA GLU A 56 -11.34 1.38 38.39
C GLU A 56 -10.11 1.48 37.48
N ARG A 57 -9.30 0.41 37.41
CA ARG A 57 -8.13 0.34 36.51
C ARG A 57 -8.52 0.50 35.05
N LEU A 58 -9.54 -0.24 34.59
CA LEU A 58 -10.03 -0.16 33.21
C LEU A 58 -10.66 1.19 32.89
N ALA A 59 -11.37 1.79 33.85
CA ALA A 59 -11.92 3.14 33.68
C ALA A 59 -10.81 4.19 33.53
N ALA A 60 -9.69 4.01 34.22
CA ALA A 60 -8.52 4.89 34.12
C ALA A 60 -7.82 4.80 32.74
N LEU A 61 -8.02 3.74 31.96
CA LEU A 61 -7.45 3.61 30.60
C LEU A 61 -8.25 4.37 29.53
N MET A 62 -9.49 4.76 29.81
CA MET A 62 -10.36 5.44 28.83
C MET A 62 -9.81 6.82 28.37
N PRO A 63 -9.33 7.70 29.26
CA PRO A 63 -8.70 8.96 28.84
C PRO A 63 -7.50 8.73 27.91
N ASP A 64 -6.62 7.79 28.26
CA ASP A 64 -5.44 7.45 27.45
C ASP A 64 -5.83 6.97 26.04
N LEU A 65 -6.88 6.14 25.94
CA LEU A 65 -7.42 5.69 24.67
C LEU A 65 -7.93 6.87 23.81
N PHE A 66 -8.65 7.82 24.41
CA PHE A 66 -9.16 8.99 23.68
C PHE A 66 -8.04 9.92 23.23
N ASP A 67 -7.02 10.14 24.06
CA ASP A 67 -5.86 10.96 23.70
C ASP A 67 -5.05 10.32 22.56
N LEU A 68 -4.90 8.99 22.57
CA LEU A 68 -4.31 8.24 21.47
C LEU A 68 -5.11 8.41 20.17
N GLN A 69 -6.43 8.23 20.23
CA GLN A 69 -7.31 8.37 19.06
C GLN A 69 -7.28 9.79 18.49
N ALA A 70 -7.32 10.81 19.35
CA ALA A 70 -7.21 12.21 18.95
C ALA A 70 -5.87 12.50 18.26
N THR A 71 -4.77 11.97 18.81
CA THR A 71 -3.43 12.14 18.22
C THR A 71 -3.29 11.41 16.88
N ILE A 72 -3.83 10.20 16.75
CA ILE A 72 -3.87 9.48 15.46
C ILE A 72 -4.64 10.31 14.42
N ALA A 73 -5.78 10.87 14.79
CA ALA A 73 -6.58 11.72 13.91
C ALA A 73 -5.82 12.99 13.49
N GLN A 74 -5.13 13.64 14.43
CA GLN A 74 -4.27 14.79 14.16
C GLN A 74 -3.15 14.46 13.15
N ILE A 75 -2.45 13.33 13.36
CA ILE A 75 -1.39 12.87 12.45
C ILE A 75 -1.96 12.61 11.05
N ARG A 76 -3.08 11.87 10.95
CA ARG A 76 -3.71 11.56 9.66
C ARG A 76 -4.19 12.80 8.93
N LYS A 77 -4.77 13.77 9.65
CA LYS A 77 -5.18 15.06 9.08
C LYS A 77 -3.99 15.82 8.53
N ALA A 78 -2.90 15.92 9.29
CA ALA A 78 -1.70 16.63 8.86
C ALA A 78 -1.01 15.95 7.67
N LEU A 79 -0.96 14.61 7.64
CA LEU A 79 -0.50 13.84 6.49
C LEU A 79 -1.37 14.09 5.25
N GLY A 80 -2.70 14.10 5.40
CA GLY A 80 -3.63 14.43 4.32
C GLY A 80 -3.37 15.81 3.73
N SER A 81 -3.28 16.83 4.58
CA SER A 81 -2.99 18.21 4.15
C SER A 81 -1.61 18.35 3.52
N ALA A 82 -0.58 17.68 4.05
CA ALA A 82 0.76 17.70 3.48
C ALA A 82 0.80 17.01 2.10
N ASN A 83 0.11 15.88 1.94
CA ASN A 83 0.00 15.18 0.66
C ASN A 83 -0.72 16.01 -0.40
N GLU A 84 -1.78 16.73 -0.01
CA GLU A 84 -2.53 17.63 -0.87
C GLU A 84 -1.69 18.85 -1.28
N ALA A 85 -1.07 19.55 -0.33
CA ALA A 85 -0.22 20.71 -0.59
C ALA A 85 1.00 20.36 -1.46
N ALA A 86 1.57 19.19 -1.25
CA ALA A 86 2.68 18.69 -2.06
C ALA A 86 2.21 18.09 -3.41
N GLY A 87 0.91 17.97 -3.68
CA GLY A 87 0.40 17.36 -4.92
C GLY A 87 0.85 15.90 -5.11
N ILE A 88 1.06 15.16 -4.02
CA ILE A 88 1.53 13.76 -4.06
C ILE A 88 0.49 12.87 -4.73
N SER A 89 -0.80 13.12 -4.49
CA SER A 89 -1.90 12.36 -5.11
C SER A 89 -1.90 12.45 -6.64
N ALA A 90 -1.61 13.63 -7.20
CA ALA A 90 -1.51 13.81 -8.64
C ALA A 90 -0.31 13.03 -9.22
N ASN A 91 0.84 13.12 -8.57
CA ASN A 91 2.03 12.37 -8.96
C ASN A 91 1.81 10.84 -8.87
N LEU A 92 1.09 10.35 -7.86
CA LEU A 92 0.78 8.93 -7.71
C LEU A 92 -0.15 8.44 -8.83
N ALA A 93 -1.14 9.24 -9.22
CA ALA A 93 -2.03 8.92 -10.33
C ALA A 93 -1.27 8.91 -11.68
N GLU A 94 -0.38 9.90 -11.89
CA GLU A 94 0.53 9.96 -13.04
C GLU A 94 1.43 8.71 -13.10
N LEU A 95 2.04 8.32 -11.97
CA LEU A 95 2.88 7.13 -11.87
C LEU A 95 2.10 5.84 -12.16
N ASP A 96 0.86 5.70 -11.66
CA ASP A 96 0.03 4.52 -11.96
C ASP A 96 -0.32 4.46 -13.45
N MET A 97 -0.69 5.59 -14.06
CA MET A 97 -0.91 5.68 -15.50
C MET A 97 0.35 5.23 -16.29
N LEU A 98 1.52 5.77 -15.96
CA LEU A 98 2.78 5.42 -16.62
C LEU A 98 3.11 3.93 -16.44
N ASN A 99 2.93 3.37 -15.23
CA ASN A 99 3.15 1.95 -14.98
C ASN A 99 2.19 1.04 -15.76
N ARG A 100 0.93 1.46 -15.97
CA ARG A 100 -0.01 0.75 -16.84
C ARG A 100 0.45 0.79 -18.30
N GLN A 101 0.93 1.94 -18.77
CA GLN A 101 1.47 2.07 -20.13
C GLN A 101 2.72 1.19 -20.32
N LEU A 102 3.66 1.21 -19.37
CA LEU A 102 4.85 0.35 -19.39
C LEU A 102 4.47 -1.13 -19.49
N ARG A 103 3.59 -1.62 -18.61
CA ARG A 103 3.15 -3.02 -18.64
C ARG A 103 2.50 -3.42 -19.97
N LEU A 104 1.67 -2.54 -20.53
CA LEU A 104 1.06 -2.79 -21.84
C LEU A 104 2.12 -2.86 -22.95
N MET A 105 3.02 -1.89 -23.01
CA MET A 105 4.06 -1.83 -24.05
C MET A 105 5.03 -3.01 -23.93
N GLU A 106 5.49 -3.35 -22.73
CA GLU A 106 6.33 -4.52 -22.49
C GLU A 106 5.61 -5.80 -22.91
N SER A 107 4.33 -5.95 -22.58
CA SER A 107 3.53 -7.11 -23.01
C SER A 107 3.40 -7.19 -24.53
N LEU A 108 3.17 -6.06 -25.21
CA LEU A 108 3.00 -6.03 -26.67
C LEU A 108 4.32 -6.33 -27.40
N ILE A 109 5.42 -5.77 -26.92
CA ILE A 109 6.77 -5.95 -27.50
C ILE A 109 7.26 -7.37 -27.26
N ASN A 110 7.17 -7.88 -26.01
CA ASN A 110 7.62 -9.23 -25.68
C ASN A 110 6.77 -10.31 -26.35
N GLY A 111 5.48 -10.02 -26.59
CA GLY A 111 4.60 -10.89 -27.36
C GLY A 111 4.95 -10.98 -28.84
N GLN A 112 5.85 -10.14 -29.38
CA GLN A 112 6.38 -10.29 -30.74
C GLN A 112 7.55 -11.29 -30.79
N GLU A 113 7.31 -12.53 -30.36
CA GLU A 113 8.34 -13.57 -30.28
C GLU A 113 8.99 -13.87 -31.65
N ALA A 114 10.21 -14.42 -31.61
CA ALA A 114 10.94 -14.83 -32.80
C ALA A 114 10.26 -16.00 -33.56
N GLU A 115 9.40 -16.75 -32.88
CA GLU A 115 8.65 -17.87 -33.45
C GLU A 115 7.42 -17.43 -34.26
N LEU A 116 7.01 -16.16 -34.15
CA LEU A 116 5.92 -15.61 -34.94
C LEU A 116 6.38 -15.29 -36.37
N VAL A 117 5.61 -15.77 -37.34
CA VAL A 117 5.89 -15.55 -38.76
C VAL A 117 5.41 -14.17 -39.19
N ALA A 118 6.23 -13.43 -39.94
CA ALA A 118 5.81 -12.14 -40.49
C ALA A 118 4.74 -12.31 -41.58
N ILE A 119 3.85 -11.32 -41.75
CA ILE A 119 2.73 -11.40 -42.70
C ILE A 119 3.23 -11.69 -44.14
N ASP A 120 4.34 -11.07 -44.52
CA ASP A 120 5.01 -11.20 -45.82
C ASP A 120 5.73 -12.54 -46.03
N GLU A 121 5.94 -13.30 -44.96
CA GLU A 121 6.48 -14.66 -45.01
C GLU A 121 5.40 -15.73 -45.14
N LEU A 122 4.13 -15.42 -44.81
CA LEU A 122 3.00 -16.36 -44.90
C LEU A 122 2.87 -17.04 -46.26
N PRO A 123 2.99 -16.35 -47.42
CA PRO A 123 2.87 -17.00 -48.72
C PRO A 123 4.00 -17.99 -49.02
N LYS A 124 5.11 -17.92 -48.28
CA LYS A 124 6.30 -18.76 -48.45
C LYS A 124 6.29 -19.98 -47.53
N LEU A 125 5.34 -20.05 -46.59
CA LEU A 125 5.25 -21.17 -45.67
C LEU A 125 4.72 -22.43 -46.37
N PRO A 126 5.32 -23.61 -46.12
CA PRO A 126 4.78 -24.86 -46.63
C PRO A 126 3.45 -25.17 -45.95
N VAL A 127 2.39 -25.41 -46.72
CA VAL A 127 1.13 -25.96 -46.20
C VAL A 127 1.40 -27.39 -45.74
N ARG A 128 1.63 -27.59 -44.44
CA ARG A 128 1.73 -28.93 -43.87
C ARG A 128 0.34 -29.35 -43.42
N VAL A 129 -0.22 -30.35 -44.08
CA VAL A 129 -1.45 -31.01 -43.65
C VAL A 129 -1.06 -31.94 -42.50
N GLN A 130 -1.61 -31.74 -41.29
CA GLN A 130 -1.41 -32.73 -40.24
C GLN A 130 -2.10 -34.03 -40.65
N GLU A 131 -1.33 -35.12 -40.78
CA GLU A 131 -1.88 -36.46 -40.90
C GLU A 131 -2.53 -36.87 -39.56
N GLU A 132 -3.73 -36.35 -39.29
CA GLU A 132 -4.59 -36.96 -38.28
C GLU A 132 -5.22 -38.23 -38.87
N ARG A 133 -5.20 -39.33 -38.10
CA ARG A 133 -5.97 -40.54 -38.41
C ARG A 133 -7.47 -40.21 -38.33
N GLY A 134 -8.04 -39.67 -39.41
CA GLY A 134 -9.47 -39.32 -39.51
C GLY A 134 -9.80 -38.53 -40.78
N LEU A 135 -11.08 -38.51 -41.16
CA LEU A 135 -11.62 -37.95 -42.42
C LEU A 135 -11.51 -36.41 -42.59
N PHE A 136 -10.88 -35.70 -41.65
CA PHE A 136 -10.78 -34.23 -41.69
C PHE A 136 -9.38 -33.77 -41.29
N ALA A 137 -8.42 -33.88 -42.22
CA ALA A 137 -7.09 -33.32 -42.01
C ALA A 137 -7.16 -31.79 -41.93
N ARG A 138 -6.63 -31.20 -40.85
CA ARG A 138 -6.59 -29.75 -40.65
C ARG A 138 -5.25 -29.17 -41.15
N PRO A 139 -5.25 -28.02 -41.84
CA PRO A 139 -4.03 -27.30 -42.17
C PRO A 139 -3.24 -26.91 -40.92
N SER A 140 -1.90 -26.88 -41.00
CA SER A 140 -1.03 -26.37 -39.95
C SER A 140 -1.38 -24.92 -39.56
N THR A 141 -1.49 -24.64 -38.26
CA THR A 141 -1.64 -23.27 -37.73
C THR A 141 -0.29 -22.66 -37.42
N PHE A 142 -0.12 -21.38 -37.76
CA PHE A 142 1.10 -20.60 -37.46
C PHE A 142 0.72 -19.38 -36.61
N GLY A 143 1.54 -19.05 -35.61
CA GLY A 143 1.46 -17.76 -34.95
C GLY A 143 1.96 -16.69 -35.91
N VAL A 144 1.18 -15.62 -36.10
CA VAL A 144 1.50 -14.55 -37.06
C VAL A 144 1.78 -13.26 -36.32
N ARG A 145 2.89 -12.61 -36.69
CA ARG A 145 3.20 -11.26 -36.23
C ARG A 145 2.38 -10.25 -37.01
N VAL A 146 1.32 -9.73 -36.38
CA VAL A 146 0.43 -8.73 -37.00
C VAL A 146 0.97 -7.31 -36.85
N MET A 147 1.82 -7.06 -35.85
CA MET A 147 2.41 -5.75 -35.64
C MET A 147 3.47 -5.45 -36.71
N PRO A 148 3.38 -4.32 -37.43
CA PRO A 148 4.44 -3.89 -38.35
C PRO A 148 5.74 -3.57 -37.59
N ASP A 149 6.89 -3.83 -38.20
CA ASP A 149 8.20 -3.53 -37.60
C ASP A 149 8.38 -2.04 -37.28
N SER A 150 7.80 -1.15 -38.09
CA SER A 150 7.80 0.29 -37.84
C SER A 150 7.01 0.66 -36.57
N ALA A 151 5.91 -0.04 -36.28
CA ALA A 151 5.14 0.14 -35.05
C ALA A 151 5.89 -0.44 -33.84
N LEU A 152 6.54 -1.60 -34.00
CA LEU A 152 7.36 -2.22 -32.97
C LEU A 152 8.50 -1.29 -32.53
N GLU A 153 9.21 -0.70 -33.49
CA GLU A 153 10.29 0.24 -33.21
C GLU A 153 9.78 1.54 -32.56
N THR A 154 8.64 2.04 -33.01
CA THR A 154 7.96 3.19 -32.38
C THR A 154 7.60 2.90 -30.92
N TYR A 155 7.10 1.69 -30.63
CA TYR A 155 6.78 1.29 -29.25
C TYR A 155 8.00 1.07 -28.37
N ARG A 156 9.12 0.58 -28.91
CA ARG A 156 10.39 0.51 -28.17
C ARG A 156 10.91 1.89 -27.78
N GLN A 157 10.88 2.85 -28.70
CA GLN A 157 11.26 4.23 -28.41
C GLN A 157 10.33 4.87 -27.39
N LYS A 158 9.01 4.64 -27.54
CA LYS A 158 8.02 5.16 -26.60
C LYS A 158 8.16 4.52 -25.21
N LEU A 159 8.47 3.22 -25.13
CA LEU A 159 8.70 2.50 -23.88
C LEU A 159 9.83 3.16 -23.09
N GLU A 160 10.95 3.48 -23.74
CA GLU A 160 12.09 4.10 -23.07
C GLU A 160 11.78 5.52 -22.59
N SER A 161 11.01 6.29 -23.39
CA SER A 161 10.50 7.61 -23.00
C SER A 161 9.58 7.52 -21.78
N VAL A 162 8.59 6.62 -21.79
CA VAL A 162 7.65 6.43 -20.67
C VAL A 162 8.37 5.92 -19.43
N ARG A 163 9.40 5.08 -19.59
CA ARG A 163 10.21 4.56 -18.48
C ARG A 163 11.00 5.68 -17.81
N SER A 164 11.64 6.53 -18.61
CA SER A 164 12.34 7.72 -18.12
C SER A 164 11.41 8.67 -17.37
N GLU A 165 10.21 8.89 -17.90
CA GLU A 165 9.18 9.73 -17.27
C GLU A 165 8.68 9.11 -15.95
N SER A 166 8.45 7.79 -15.91
CA SER A 166 8.07 7.06 -14.69
C SER A 166 9.11 7.21 -13.59
N PHE A 167 10.40 7.08 -13.91
CA PHE A 167 11.47 7.29 -12.94
C PHE A 167 11.52 8.73 -12.44
N ALA A 168 11.37 9.73 -13.32
CA ALA A 168 11.32 11.13 -12.91
C ALA A 168 10.16 11.41 -11.95
N VAL A 169 8.96 10.85 -12.21
CA VAL A 169 7.79 11.00 -11.34
C VAL A 169 8.03 10.32 -9.99
N ALA A 170 8.60 9.11 -9.99
CA ALA A 170 8.95 8.39 -8.77
C ALA A 170 9.95 9.19 -7.92
N ASP A 171 10.95 9.81 -8.55
CA ASP A 171 11.91 10.68 -7.87
C ASP A 171 11.26 11.94 -7.29
N ARG A 172 10.30 12.56 -8.01
CA ARG A 172 9.51 13.68 -7.49
C ARG A 172 8.72 13.27 -6.24
N ILE A 173 8.10 12.10 -6.23
CA ILE A 173 7.39 11.56 -5.06
C ILE A 173 8.36 11.30 -3.92
N ALA A 174 9.51 10.68 -4.21
CA ALA A 174 10.54 10.39 -3.22
C ALA A 174 11.09 11.67 -2.59
N ALA A 175 11.33 12.72 -3.39
CA ALA A 175 11.77 14.03 -2.91
C ALA A 175 10.74 14.67 -1.98
N LYS A 176 9.46 14.71 -2.37
CA LYS A 176 8.36 15.24 -1.54
C LYS A 176 8.21 14.46 -0.24
N ASN A 177 8.39 13.13 -0.27
CA ASN A 177 8.36 12.30 0.93
C ASN A 177 9.53 12.52 1.90
N ARG A 178 10.63 13.16 1.46
CA ARG A 178 11.73 13.56 2.37
C ARG A 178 11.39 14.83 3.15
N GLU A 179 10.37 15.59 2.77
CA GLU A 179 9.96 16.76 3.53
C GLU A 179 9.54 16.35 4.94
N ALA A 180 10.12 17.01 5.93
CA ALA A 180 9.83 16.74 7.31
C ALA A 180 8.58 17.53 7.72
N LEU A 181 7.54 16.81 8.15
CA LEU A 181 6.33 17.39 8.71
C LEU A 181 6.54 17.58 10.23
N PRO A 182 6.50 18.82 10.75
CA PRO A 182 6.52 19.04 12.19
C PRO A 182 5.14 18.76 12.79
N LEU A 183 5.05 17.90 13.81
CA LEU A 183 3.84 17.74 14.62
C LEU A 183 4.18 17.77 16.11
N SER A 184 3.36 18.46 16.88
CA SER A 184 3.40 18.43 18.34
C SER A 184 2.50 17.33 18.87
N ILE A 185 3.08 16.46 19.70
CA ILE A 185 2.38 15.37 20.40
C ILE A 185 2.86 15.33 21.85
N SER A 186 2.04 14.78 22.74
CA SER A 186 2.42 14.61 24.15
C SER A 186 3.60 13.64 24.29
N GLU A 187 4.41 13.85 25.32
CA GLU A 187 5.56 12.96 25.60
C GLU A 187 5.15 11.52 25.89
N ASP A 188 4.01 11.30 26.52
CA ASP A 188 3.48 9.95 26.80
C ASP A 188 3.19 9.22 25.49
N ILE A 189 2.50 9.87 24.56
CA ILE A 189 2.20 9.30 23.24
C ILE A 189 3.48 9.14 22.41
N ALA A 190 4.44 10.07 22.53
CA ALA A 190 5.73 9.94 21.88
C ALA A 190 6.53 8.71 22.37
N ARG A 191 6.46 8.36 23.65
CA ARG A 191 7.06 7.12 24.18
C ARG A 191 6.38 5.88 23.59
N LEU A 192 5.05 5.84 23.57
CA LEU A 192 4.29 4.75 22.97
C LEU A 192 4.57 4.58 21.47
N ALA A 193 4.80 5.68 20.77
CA ALA A 193 5.18 5.69 19.35
C ALA A 193 6.65 5.29 19.10
N GLY A 194 7.48 5.10 20.14
CA GLY A 194 8.92 4.85 20.03
C GLY A 194 9.70 6.05 19.51
N LEU A 195 9.27 7.27 19.81
CA LEU A 195 9.91 8.53 19.41
C LEU A 195 10.76 9.15 20.53
N ALA A 196 10.48 8.81 21.78
CA ALA A 196 11.26 9.19 22.95
C ALA A 196 11.83 7.93 23.63
N VAL A 197 13.07 8.02 24.11
CA VAL A 197 13.71 6.95 24.90
C VAL A 197 13.13 7.00 26.31
N SER A 198 12.70 5.86 26.86
CA SER A 198 12.37 5.78 28.30
C SER A 198 13.63 6.10 29.11
N PRO A 199 13.55 6.95 30.14
CA PRO A 199 14.67 7.16 31.06
C PRO A 199 15.10 5.86 31.75
#